data_AF-A0A7X0EYJ3-F1
#
_entry.id   AF-A0A7X0EYJ3-F1
#
_cell.length_a   1.000
_cell.length_b   1.000
_cell.length_c   1.000
_cell.angle_alpha   90.00
_cell.angle_beta   90.00
_cell.angle_gamma   90.00
#
_symmetry.space_group_name_H-M   'P 1'
#
loop_
_entity.id
_entity.type
_entity.pdbx_description
1 polymer ?
#
loop_
_entity_poly.entity_id
_entity_poly.type
_entity_poly.pdbx_seq_one_letter_code
_entity_poly.pdbx_strand_id
1 'polypeptide(L)'
;MKRFVFDVTALIARVTLGVILVAHGWQKWQSGLGATTQQFTQTGVPLPEVAAAFTIAAEVIGGILLIIGFLVRLAALAWFVVGLGAIAFVHAPNGMFVSDGGWEFAAGLAALCLMLIGAGGGRFGIDGIIHGAWSRKRERRRLDREGIPASGPGGVPPQGTAPQGTAPRGDMTREDMSDIDSMFTDDPTKRRPPNR
;
A
#
# COMPACT_ATOMS: atom_id res chain seq x y z
N MET A 1 -1.96 4.79 14.71
CA MET A 1 -0.97 3.69 14.67
C MET A 1 -1.00 2.85 13.40
N LYS A 2 -2.13 2.23 13.00
CA LYS A 2 -2.17 1.28 11.86
C LYS A 2 -1.52 1.78 10.56
N ARG A 3 -1.74 3.04 10.19
CA ARG A 3 -1.15 3.65 8.98
C ARG A 3 0.38 3.81 9.07
N PHE A 4 0.88 4.22 10.24
CA PHE A 4 2.32 4.39 10.46
C PHE A 4 3.05 3.05 10.41
N VAL A 5 2.50 2.01 11.02
CA VAL A 5 3.06 0.65 10.96
C VAL A 5 3.17 0.20 9.52
N PHE A 6 2.10 0.34 8.73
CA PHE A 6 2.12 0.02 7.30
C PHE A 6 3.22 0.79 6.55
N ASP A 7 3.30 2.11 6.75
CA ASP A 7 4.30 2.96 6.09
C ASP A 7 5.74 2.50 6.40
N VAL A 8 6.03 2.16 7.66
CA VAL A 8 7.34 1.63 8.07
C VAL A 8 7.60 0.25 7.48
N THR A 9 6.63 -0.66 7.51
CA THR A 9 6.80 -2.01 6.93
C THR A 9 7.01 -1.95 5.42
N ALA A 10 6.30 -1.07 4.71
CA ALA A 10 6.47 -0.87 3.27
C ALA A 10 7.83 -0.27 2.94
N LEU A 11 8.35 0.64 3.79
CA LEU A 11 9.71 1.17 3.65
C LEU A 11 10.76 0.06 3.78
N ILE A 12 10.70 -0.74 4.85
CA ILE A 12 11.64 -1.84 5.08
C ILE A 12 11.58 -2.85 3.92
N ALA A 13 10.37 -3.24 3.51
CA ALA A 13 10.14 -4.12 2.37
C ALA A 13 10.82 -3.60 1.09
N ARG A 14 10.59 -2.32 0.74
CA ARG A 14 11.15 -1.71 -0.46
C ARG A 14 12.66 -1.59 -0.42
N VAL A 15 13.23 -1.14 0.69
CA VAL A 15 14.69 -0.97 0.82
C VAL A 15 15.37 -2.33 0.75
N THR A 16 14.84 -3.33 1.46
CA THR A 16 15.38 -4.70 1.43
C THR A 16 15.33 -5.29 0.03
N LEU A 17 14.16 -5.24 -0.62
CA LEU A 17 13.99 -5.70 -2.00
C LEU A 17 14.96 -4.97 -2.92
N GLY A 18 14.95 -3.64 -2.90
CA GLY A 18 15.77 -2.82 -3.78
C GLY A 18 17.27 -3.05 -3.62
N VAL A 19 17.77 -3.25 -2.39
CA VAL A 19 19.18 -3.60 -2.15
C VAL A 19 19.54 -4.95 -2.77
N ILE A 20 18.69 -5.96 -2.59
CA ILE A 20 18.87 -7.28 -3.22
C ILE A 20 18.92 -7.14 -4.74
N LEU A 21 17.98 -6.39 -5.32
CA LEU A 21 17.91 -6.18 -6.77
C LEU A 21 19.16 -5.47 -7.29
N VAL A 22 19.58 -4.38 -6.64
CA VAL A 22 20.79 -3.65 -7.04
C VAL A 22 22.01 -4.54 -6.93
N ALA A 23 22.15 -5.34 -5.88
CA ALA A 23 23.29 -6.25 -5.74
C ALA A 23 23.36 -7.28 -6.90
N HIS A 24 22.24 -7.92 -7.22
CA HIS A 24 22.16 -8.89 -8.33
C HIS A 24 22.35 -8.22 -9.69
N GLY A 25 21.71 -7.09 -9.93
CA GLY A 25 21.82 -6.34 -11.17
C GLY A 25 23.22 -5.80 -11.38
N TRP A 26 23.88 -5.34 -10.31
CA TRP A 26 25.26 -4.87 -10.35
C TRP A 26 26.21 -6.00 -10.71
N GLN A 27 26.04 -7.18 -10.13
CA GLN A 27 26.86 -8.35 -10.51
C GLN A 27 26.70 -8.70 -11.99
N LYS A 28 25.46 -8.68 -12.52
CA LYS A 28 25.20 -8.91 -13.96
C LYS A 28 25.79 -7.81 -14.84
N TRP A 29 25.69 -6.56 -14.41
CA TRP A 29 26.29 -5.41 -15.09
C TRP A 29 27.81 -5.57 -15.21
N GLN A 30 28.48 -5.90 -14.10
CA GLN A 30 29.93 -6.11 -14.06
C GLN A 30 30.37 -7.32 -14.89
N SER A 31 29.56 -8.37 -14.94
CA SER A 31 29.80 -9.56 -15.79
C SER A 31 29.59 -9.26 -17.27
N GLY A 32 28.92 -8.15 -17.60
CA GLY A 32 28.60 -7.73 -18.95
C GLY A 32 27.33 -8.37 -19.50
N LEU A 33 26.70 -7.66 -20.43
CA LEU A 33 25.47 -8.11 -21.09
C LEU A 33 25.65 -9.48 -21.77
N GLY A 34 26.78 -9.69 -22.45
CA GLY A 34 27.07 -10.93 -23.17
C GLY A 34 27.06 -12.19 -22.27
N ALA A 35 27.61 -12.08 -21.05
CA ALA A 35 27.63 -13.20 -20.11
C ALA A 35 26.21 -13.58 -19.65
N THR A 36 25.38 -12.56 -19.36
CA THR A 36 23.99 -12.78 -18.97
C THR A 36 23.16 -13.35 -20.13
N THR A 37 23.36 -12.83 -21.35
CA THR A 37 22.72 -13.35 -22.57
C THR A 37 23.08 -14.82 -22.80
N GLN A 38 24.36 -15.19 -22.62
CA GLN A 38 24.81 -16.57 -22.76
C GLN A 38 24.15 -17.49 -21.72
N GLN A 39 24.08 -17.08 -20.46
CA GLN A 39 23.37 -17.81 -19.42
C GLN A 39 21.90 -18.02 -19.79
N PHE A 40 21.24 -16.95 -20.23
CA PHE A 40 19.81 -16.99 -20.61
C PHE A 40 19.56 -17.92 -21.80
N THR A 41 20.49 -17.94 -22.75
CA THR A 41 20.45 -18.85 -23.90
C THR A 41 20.54 -20.31 -23.45
N GLN A 42 21.45 -20.62 -22.51
CA GLN A 42 21.61 -21.98 -21.97
C GLN A 42 20.37 -22.45 -21.19
N THR A 43 19.69 -21.54 -20.50
CA THR A 43 18.46 -21.85 -19.74
C THR A 43 17.18 -21.83 -20.60
N GLY A 44 17.28 -21.55 -21.91
CA GLY A 44 16.13 -21.53 -22.82
C GLY A 44 15.21 -20.32 -22.67
N VAL A 45 15.69 -19.21 -22.11
CA VAL A 45 14.92 -17.97 -22.00
C VAL A 45 14.70 -17.40 -23.41
N PRO A 46 13.45 -17.06 -23.78
CA PRO A 46 13.16 -16.46 -25.09
C PRO A 46 13.75 -15.05 -25.19
N LEU A 47 14.24 -14.70 -26.39
CA LEU A 47 14.87 -13.40 -26.68
C LEU A 47 15.97 -13.04 -25.65
N PRO A 48 17.02 -13.88 -25.51
CA PRO A 48 17.95 -13.82 -24.38
C PRO A 48 18.67 -12.47 -24.25
N GLU A 49 18.99 -11.81 -25.37
CA GLU A 49 19.65 -10.50 -25.35
C GLU A 49 18.73 -9.40 -24.80
N VAL A 50 17.46 -9.38 -25.25
CA VAL A 50 16.45 -8.43 -24.76
C VAL A 50 16.12 -8.71 -23.31
N ALA A 51 15.94 -9.99 -22.95
CA ALA A 51 15.65 -10.41 -21.59
C ALA A 51 16.80 -10.07 -20.63
N ALA A 52 18.05 -10.24 -21.05
CA ALA A 52 19.23 -9.89 -20.26
C ALA A 52 19.31 -8.38 -20.03
N ALA A 53 19.16 -7.56 -21.09
CA ALA A 53 19.18 -6.11 -20.98
C ALA A 53 18.04 -5.60 -20.07
N PHE A 54 16.84 -6.15 -20.25
CA PHE A 54 15.69 -5.82 -19.42
C PHE A 54 15.89 -6.22 -17.96
N THR A 55 16.41 -7.42 -17.69
CA THR A 55 16.68 -7.91 -16.34
C THR A 55 17.66 -7.01 -15.61
N ILE A 56 18.79 -6.69 -16.25
CA ILE A 56 19.82 -5.82 -15.66
C ILE A 56 19.23 -4.42 -15.37
N ALA A 57 18.49 -3.84 -16.32
CA ALA A 57 17.85 -2.55 -16.12
C ALA A 57 16.81 -2.58 -15.00
N ALA A 58 15.94 -3.60 -14.97
CA ALA A 58 14.91 -3.76 -13.94
C ALA A 58 15.52 -3.96 -12.55
N GLU A 59 16.64 -4.69 -12.44
CA GLU A 59 17.31 -4.93 -11.17
C GLU A 59 18.05 -3.68 -10.66
N VAL A 60 18.85 -3.03 -11.51
CA VAL A 60 19.63 -1.86 -11.09
C VAL A 60 18.75 -0.62 -10.95
N ILE A 61 18.09 -0.22 -12.04
CA ILE A 61 17.27 1.00 -12.04
C ILE A 61 16.02 0.79 -11.19
N GLY A 62 15.34 -0.34 -11.36
CA GLY A 62 14.15 -0.66 -10.55
C GLY A 62 14.48 -0.80 -9.07
N GLY A 63 15.61 -1.42 -8.73
CA GLY A 63 16.07 -1.50 -7.33
C GLY A 63 16.33 -0.13 -6.71
N ILE A 64 17.01 0.78 -7.41
CA ILE A 64 17.22 2.17 -6.98
C ILE A 64 15.88 2.90 -6.79
N LEU A 65 14.97 2.77 -7.75
CA LEU A 65 13.63 3.36 -7.72
C LEU A 65 12.83 2.89 -6.49
N LEU A 66 12.90 1.60 -6.14
CA LEU A 66 12.27 1.05 -4.95
C LEU A 66 12.85 1.64 -3.65
N ILE A 67 14.18 1.74 -3.55
CA ILE A 67 14.87 2.30 -2.37
C ILE A 67 14.42 3.73 -2.12
N ILE A 68 14.46 4.59 -3.15
CA ILE A 68 14.05 6.01 -3.00
C ILE A 68 12.52 6.18 -2.93
N GLY A 69 11.77 5.13 -3.24
CA GLY A 69 10.31 5.13 -3.21
C GLY A 69 9.70 5.97 -4.34
N PHE A 70 10.25 5.87 -5.55
CA PHE A 70 9.76 6.53 -6.76
C PHE A 70 9.30 5.49 -7.78
N LEU A 71 8.14 5.68 -8.41
CA LEU A 71 7.53 4.71 -9.34
C LEU A 71 7.45 3.29 -8.75
N VAL A 72 7.16 3.16 -7.46
CA VAL A 72 7.29 1.88 -6.72
C VAL A 72 6.52 0.75 -7.40
N ARG A 73 5.29 1.02 -7.84
CA ARG A 73 4.44 0.01 -8.49
C ARG A 73 5.01 -0.45 -9.82
N LEU A 74 5.57 0.46 -10.60
CA LEU A 74 6.14 0.14 -11.91
C LEU A 74 7.47 -0.60 -11.76
N ALA A 75 8.32 -0.17 -10.83
CA ALA A 75 9.57 -0.86 -10.51
C ALA A 75 9.32 -2.29 -9.98
N ALA A 76 8.35 -2.44 -9.06
CA ALA A 76 7.94 -3.75 -8.55
C ALA A 76 7.34 -4.64 -9.64
N LEU A 77 6.53 -4.08 -10.54
CA LEU A 77 5.95 -4.82 -11.67
C LEU A 77 7.03 -5.28 -12.66
N ALA A 78 7.97 -4.40 -13.01
CA ALA A 78 9.07 -4.73 -13.91
C ALA A 78 9.88 -5.91 -13.35
N TRP A 79 10.26 -5.85 -12.07
CA TRP A 79 10.99 -6.96 -11.46
C TRP A 79 10.12 -8.20 -11.24
N PHE A 80 8.83 -8.07 -10.96
CA PHE A 80 7.93 -9.22 -10.85
C PHE A 80 7.92 -10.06 -12.13
N VAL A 81 7.89 -9.42 -13.30
CA VAL A 81 7.98 -10.12 -14.60
C VAL A 81 9.33 -10.84 -14.75
N VAL A 82 10.43 -10.18 -14.36
CA VAL A 82 11.77 -10.81 -14.33
C VAL A 82 11.79 -12.03 -13.42
N GLY A 83 11.23 -11.90 -12.21
CA GLY A 83 11.15 -12.97 -11.23
C GLY A 83 10.37 -14.18 -11.74
N LEU A 84 9.24 -13.96 -12.43
CA LEU A 84 8.49 -15.04 -13.06
C LEU A 84 9.30 -15.77 -14.14
N GLY A 85 10.04 -15.03 -14.97
CA GLY A 85 10.94 -15.61 -15.95
C GLY A 85 12.06 -16.43 -15.28
N ALA A 86 12.70 -15.89 -14.25
CA ALA A 86 13.73 -16.58 -13.49
C ALA A 86 13.19 -17.88 -12.84
N ILE A 87 11.99 -17.83 -12.25
CA ILE A 87 11.33 -19.02 -11.70
C ILE A 87 11.12 -20.05 -12.81
N ALA A 88 10.47 -19.67 -13.92
CA ALA A 88 10.07 -20.62 -14.95
C ALA A 88 11.26 -21.28 -15.67
N PHE A 89 12.30 -20.52 -15.99
CA PHE A 89 13.38 -20.97 -16.86
C PHE A 89 14.66 -21.37 -16.12
N VAL A 90 14.95 -20.73 -14.98
CA VAL A 90 16.23 -20.92 -14.27
C VAL A 90 16.08 -21.80 -13.04
N HIS A 91 15.01 -21.60 -12.26
CA HIS A 91 14.92 -22.19 -10.92
C HIS A 91 13.93 -23.34 -10.78
N ALA A 92 12.83 -23.36 -11.53
CA ALA A 92 11.82 -24.43 -11.46
C ALA A 92 12.41 -25.84 -11.68
N PRO A 93 13.37 -26.06 -12.60
CA PRO A 93 13.99 -27.38 -12.77
C PRO A 93 14.77 -27.88 -11.55
N ASN A 94 15.22 -26.97 -10.68
CA ASN A 94 16.08 -27.29 -9.52
C ASN A 94 15.27 -27.61 -8.24
N GLY A 95 13.95 -27.65 -8.31
CA GLY A 95 13.09 -27.88 -7.14
C GLY A 95 12.92 -26.64 -6.27
N MET A 96 12.56 -26.84 -5.00
CA MET A 96 12.14 -25.74 -4.12
C MET A 96 13.31 -25.00 -3.47
N PHE A 97 14.29 -25.72 -2.94
CA PHE A 97 15.26 -25.18 -2.00
C PHE A 97 16.37 -24.37 -2.68
N VAL A 98 16.71 -23.21 -2.10
CA VAL A 98 17.75 -22.31 -2.62
C VAL A 98 19.14 -22.96 -2.61
N SER A 99 19.40 -23.93 -1.72
CA SER A 99 20.65 -24.70 -1.66
C SER A 99 20.93 -25.45 -2.95
N ASP A 100 19.87 -25.88 -3.64
CA ASP A 100 19.94 -26.61 -4.90
C ASP A 100 19.77 -25.67 -6.11
N GLY A 101 19.68 -24.35 -5.87
CA GLY A 101 19.34 -23.36 -6.89
C GLY A 101 17.84 -23.31 -7.22
N GLY A 102 16.99 -23.76 -6.29
CA GLY A 102 15.53 -23.80 -6.41
C GLY A 102 14.83 -22.44 -6.37
N TRP A 103 13.52 -22.46 -6.54
CA TRP A 103 12.71 -21.27 -6.84
C TRP A 103 12.20 -20.48 -5.62
N GLU A 104 12.35 -21.00 -4.39
CA GLU A 104 11.71 -20.40 -3.20
C GLU A 104 12.10 -18.93 -2.97
N PHE A 105 13.37 -18.58 -3.18
CA PHE A 105 13.86 -17.22 -2.98
C PHE A 105 13.24 -16.26 -4.01
N ALA A 106 13.26 -16.66 -5.29
CA ALA A 106 12.67 -15.88 -6.37
C ALA A 106 11.16 -15.69 -6.18
N ALA A 107 10.44 -16.72 -5.72
CA ALA A 107 9.01 -16.60 -5.41
C ALA A 107 8.74 -15.72 -4.20
N GLY A 108 9.57 -15.77 -3.15
CA GLY A 108 9.46 -14.89 -1.99
C GLY A 108 9.58 -13.41 -2.38
N LEU A 109 10.57 -13.08 -3.22
CA LEU A 109 10.73 -11.73 -3.75
C LEU A 109 9.57 -11.34 -4.68
N ALA A 110 9.07 -12.27 -5.51
CA ALA A 110 7.93 -12.01 -6.38
C ALA A 110 6.65 -11.72 -5.58
N ALA A 111 6.41 -12.43 -4.48
CA ALA A 111 5.31 -12.16 -3.56
C ALA A 111 5.46 -10.78 -2.89
N LEU A 112 6.67 -10.37 -2.55
CA LEU A 112 6.95 -9.03 -2.04
C LEU A 112 6.65 -7.94 -3.08
N CYS A 113 7.00 -8.18 -4.36
CA CYS A 113 6.61 -7.30 -5.45
C CYS A 113 5.09 -7.20 -5.60
N LEU A 114 4.35 -8.32 -5.55
CA LEU A 114 2.88 -8.31 -5.59
C LEU A 114 2.27 -7.47 -4.46
N MET A 115 2.80 -7.60 -3.25
CA MET A 115 2.40 -6.76 -2.12
C MET A 115 2.62 -5.28 -2.43
N LEU A 116 3.78 -4.88 -2.98
CA LEU A 116 4.07 -3.49 -3.32
C LEU A 116 3.25 -2.96 -4.51
N ILE A 117 2.91 -3.81 -5.48
CA ILE A 117 2.03 -3.47 -6.59
C ILE A 117 0.63 -3.13 -6.05
N GLY A 118 0.06 -4.00 -5.23
CA GLY A 118 -1.29 -3.83 -4.68
C GLY A 118 -1.37 -2.74 -3.62
N ALA A 119 -0.50 -2.77 -2.62
CA ALA A 119 -0.54 -1.89 -1.47
C ALA A 119 0.19 -0.56 -1.67
N GLY A 120 1.14 -0.48 -2.62
CA GLY A 120 1.98 0.70 -2.86
C GLY A 120 3.17 0.81 -1.89
N GLY A 121 4.00 1.85 -2.07
CA GLY A 121 5.25 2.03 -1.32
C GLY A 121 5.13 2.71 0.05
N GLY A 122 3.93 3.07 0.48
CA GLY A 122 3.70 3.87 1.69
C GLY A 122 4.11 5.35 1.52
N ARG A 123 3.99 6.12 2.61
CA ARG A 123 4.26 7.58 2.60
C ARG A 123 5.76 7.95 2.60
N PHE A 124 6.62 7.06 3.06
CA PHE A 124 8.07 7.30 3.15
C PHE A 124 8.76 7.05 1.81
N GLY A 125 8.56 7.95 0.86
CA GLY A 125 9.17 7.87 -0.47
C GLY A 125 8.77 9.06 -1.31
N ILE A 126 9.43 9.25 -2.45
CA ILE A 126 9.13 10.34 -3.37
C ILE A 126 7.66 10.30 -3.81
N ASP A 127 7.12 9.14 -4.15
CA ASP A 127 5.70 8.97 -4.53
C ASP A 127 4.77 9.45 -3.41
N GLY A 128 5.07 9.10 -2.15
CA GLY A 128 4.30 9.50 -0.98
C GLY A 128 4.35 11.00 -0.69
N ILE A 129 5.53 11.62 -0.85
CA ILE A 129 5.73 13.07 -0.66
C ILE A 129 4.96 13.84 -1.74
N ILE A 130 5.07 13.41 -3.00
CA ILE A 130 4.35 14.00 -4.13
C ILE A 130 2.85 13.88 -3.88
N HIS A 131 2.30 12.68 -3.64
CA HIS A 131 0.87 12.52 -3.37
C HIS A 131 0.37 13.43 -2.22
N GLY A 132 1.16 13.56 -1.15
CA GLY A 132 0.83 14.46 -0.04
C GLY A 132 0.81 15.94 -0.42
N ALA A 133 1.77 16.41 -1.22
CA ALA A 133 1.83 17.79 -1.67
C ALA A 133 0.65 18.16 -2.60
N TRP A 134 0.29 17.24 -3.51
CA TRP A 134 -0.79 17.44 -4.46
C TRP A 134 -2.16 17.46 -3.79
N SER A 135 -2.40 16.59 -2.80
CA SER A 135 -3.64 16.57 -2.01
C SER A 135 -3.85 17.90 -1.26
N ARG A 136 -2.81 18.45 -0.63
CA ARG A 136 -2.88 19.75 0.06
C ARG A 136 -3.20 20.90 -0.90
N LYS A 137 -2.62 20.90 -2.10
CA LYS A 137 -2.89 21.93 -3.12
C LYS A 137 -4.33 21.87 -3.62
N ARG A 138 -4.88 20.67 -3.80
CA ARG A 138 -6.27 20.47 -4.23
C ARG A 138 -7.28 20.92 -3.18
N GLU A 139 -7.01 20.62 -1.90
CA GLU A 139 -7.88 21.07 -0.81
C GLU A 139 -7.89 22.59 -0.67
N ARG A 140 -6.72 23.24 -0.74
CA ARG A 140 -6.63 24.72 -0.74
C ARG A 140 -7.48 25.33 -1.85
N ARG A 141 -7.34 24.83 -3.09
CA ARG A 141 -8.16 25.31 -4.23
C ARG A 141 -9.66 25.10 -4.04
N ARG A 142 -10.05 24.03 -3.33
CA ARG A 142 -11.45 23.78 -3.00
C ARG A 142 -11.96 24.79 -1.98
N LEU A 143 -11.22 25.02 -0.90
CA LEU A 143 -11.57 26.00 0.13
C LEU A 143 -11.65 27.42 -0.44
N ASP A 144 -10.70 27.79 -1.32
CA ASP A 144 -10.72 29.09 -2.02
C ASP A 144 -11.97 29.24 -2.90
N ARG A 145 -12.38 28.16 -3.60
CA ARG A 145 -13.58 28.14 -4.45
C ARG A 145 -14.88 28.19 -3.65
N GLU A 146 -14.90 27.54 -2.51
CA GLU A 146 -16.05 27.52 -1.58
C GLU A 146 -16.11 28.81 -0.73
N GLY A 147 -15.16 29.73 -0.89
CA GLY A 147 -15.11 30.98 -0.14
C GLY A 147 -14.86 30.79 1.35
N ILE A 148 -14.34 29.63 1.76
CA ILE A 148 -14.08 29.30 3.16
C ILE A 148 -12.79 30.03 3.56
N PRO A 149 -12.84 31.04 4.45
CA PRO A 149 -11.65 31.77 4.85
C PRO A 149 -10.67 30.82 5.53
N ALA A 150 -9.39 30.92 5.18
CA ALA A 150 -8.35 30.16 5.83
C ALA A 150 -8.36 30.50 7.33
N SER A 151 -8.83 29.57 8.17
CA SER A 151 -8.67 29.68 9.61
C SER A 151 -7.17 29.79 9.88
N GLY A 152 -6.73 30.95 10.37
CA GLY A 152 -5.31 31.28 10.58
C GLY A 152 -4.58 30.28 11.49
N PRO A 153 -3.25 30.42 11.65
CA PRO A 153 -2.46 29.50 12.46
C PRO A 153 -2.87 29.62 13.93
N GLY A 154 -3.72 28.70 14.39
CA GLY A 154 -4.34 28.72 15.72
C GLY A 154 -5.82 28.33 15.77
N GLY A 155 -6.46 28.03 14.64
CA GLY A 155 -7.87 27.63 14.60
C GLY A 155 -8.15 26.34 15.37
N VAL A 156 -8.57 26.47 16.62
CA VAL A 156 -9.40 25.46 17.29
C VAL A 156 -10.51 25.09 16.30
N PRO A 157 -10.71 23.80 15.95
CA PRO A 157 -11.81 23.43 15.08
C PRO A 157 -13.09 24.00 15.69
N PRO A 158 -14.03 24.56 14.90
CA PRO A 158 -15.28 25.04 15.44
C PRO A 158 -15.87 23.89 16.25
N GLN A 159 -15.94 24.08 17.58
CA GLN A 159 -16.65 23.15 18.44
C GLN A 159 -18.02 23.01 17.80
N GLY A 160 -18.37 21.77 17.46
CA GLY A 160 -19.58 21.49 16.71
C GLY A 160 -20.70 22.32 17.29
N THR A 161 -21.29 23.18 16.48
CA THR A 161 -22.65 23.60 16.71
C THR A 161 -23.44 22.30 16.74
N ALA A 162 -23.71 21.81 17.95
CA ALA A 162 -24.79 20.87 18.18
C ALA A 162 -25.97 21.40 17.36
N PRO A 163 -26.67 20.55 16.59
CA PRO A 163 -27.87 21.01 15.90
C PRO A 163 -28.77 21.55 17.01
N GLN A 164 -28.98 22.86 17.07
CA GLN A 164 -30.05 23.43 17.86
C GLN A 164 -31.33 22.99 17.17
N GLY A 165 -31.78 21.80 17.55
CA GLY A 165 -33.12 21.34 17.25
C GLY A 165 -34.06 22.41 17.76
N THR A 166 -34.74 23.04 16.82
CA THR A 166 -35.94 23.84 17.07
C THR A 166 -36.99 22.91 17.67
N ALA A 167 -36.95 22.73 18.99
CA ALA A 167 -38.09 22.25 19.75
C ALA A 167 -38.99 23.46 20.03
N PRO A 168 -40.27 23.47 19.63
CA PRO A 168 -41.19 24.49 20.07
C PRO A 168 -41.34 24.37 21.60
N ARG A 169 -41.02 25.44 22.34
CA ARG A 169 -41.38 25.55 23.75
C ARG A 169 -42.90 25.73 23.83
N GLY A 170 -43.61 24.63 23.74
CA GLY A 170 -44.97 24.48 24.25
C GLY A 170 -44.88 24.14 25.74
N ASP A 171 -45.65 24.86 26.54
CA ASP A 171 -46.11 24.47 27.87
C ASP A 171 -46.53 22.99 27.83
N MET A 172 -45.76 22.13 28.52
CA MET A 172 -46.16 20.75 28.79
C MET A 172 -46.85 20.72 30.14
N THR A 173 -48.09 20.26 30.13
CA THR A 173 -48.90 20.16 31.33
C THR A 173 -48.45 18.98 32.18
N ARG A 174 -48.82 18.95 33.47
CA ARG A 174 -48.36 17.95 34.44
C ARG A 174 -48.79 16.51 34.10
N GLU A 175 -49.74 16.35 33.17
CA GLU A 175 -50.22 15.05 32.67
C GLU A 175 -49.24 14.43 31.67
N ASP A 176 -48.62 15.24 30.80
CA ASP A 176 -47.65 14.78 29.79
C ASP A 176 -46.40 14.13 30.43
N MET A 177 -46.06 14.55 31.65
CA MET A 177 -44.90 14.02 32.38
C MET A 177 -45.15 12.60 32.93
N SER A 178 -46.41 12.20 33.12
CA SER A 178 -46.76 10.88 33.66
C SER A 178 -46.72 9.77 32.60
N ASP A 179 -47.00 10.12 31.34
CA ASP A 179 -46.95 9.17 30.22
C ASP A 179 -45.50 8.81 29.83
N ILE A 180 -44.56 9.75 29.99
CA ILE A 180 -43.14 9.53 29.70
C ILE A 180 -42.51 8.54 30.69
N ASP A 181 -42.86 8.61 31.97
CA ASP A 181 -42.35 7.69 33.00
C ASP A 181 -42.83 6.25 32.78
N SER A 182 -44.04 6.06 32.22
CA SER A 182 -44.57 4.73 31.91
C SER A 182 -43.85 4.06 30.72
N MET A 183 -43.20 4.84 29.87
CA MET A 183 -42.54 4.37 28.64
C MET A 183 -41.14 3.78 28.87
N PHE A 184 -40.52 4.07 30.02
CA PHE A 184 -39.18 3.59 30.37
C PHE A 184 -39.16 2.45 31.40
N THR A 185 -40.32 2.00 31.89
CA THR A 185 -40.45 0.89 32.85
C THR A 185 -40.79 -0.47 32.22
N ASP A 186 -40.37 -0.72 30.99
CA ASP A 186 -40.45 -2.06 30.40
C ASP A 186 -39.27 -2.93 30.85
N ASP A 187 -39.49 -3.61 31.98
CA ASP A 187 -38.61 -4.62 32.57
C ASP A 187 -38.34 -5.78 31.56
N PRO A 188 -37.10 -5.94 31.08
CA PRO A 188 -36.76 -6.97 30.10
C PRO A 188 -36.87 -8.41 30.61
N THR A 189 -37.11 -8.63 31.91
CA THR A 189 -37.20 -9.97 32.52
C THR A 189 -38.57 -10.65 32.35
N LYS A 190 -39.60 -9.94 31.87
CA LYS A 190 -40.95 -10.50 31.67
C LYS A 190 -41.18 -11.22 30.33
N ARG A 191 -40.16 -11.38 29.48
CA ARG A 191 -40.30 -12.10 28.20
C ARG A 191 -40.34 -13.61 28.44
N ARG A 192 -41.54 -14.20 28.45
CA ARG A 192 -41.73 -15.65 28.43
C ARG A 192 -41.14 -16.24 27.13
N PRO A 193 -40.38 -17.34 27.18
CA PRO A 193 -39.94 -18.02 25.97
C PRO A 193 -41.14 -18.68 25.25
N PRO A 194 -41.16 -18.69 23.90
CA PRO A 194 -42.18 -19.38 23.14
C PRO A 194 -42.08 -20.90 23.38
N ASN A 195 -43.25 -21.51 23.57
CA ASN A 195 -43.43 -22.94 23.80
C ASN A 195 -42.95 -23.77 22.59
N ARG A 196 -42.43 -24.97 22.87
CA ARG A 196 -41.90 -25.97 21.92
C ARG A 196 -42.84 -26.29 20.77
#